data_AF-A0A533ZSY6-F1
#
_entry.id   AF-A0A533ZSY6-F1
#
_cell.length_a   1.000
_cell.length_b   1.000
_cell.length_c   1.000
_cell.angle_alpha   90.00
_cell.angle_beta   90.00
_cell.angle_gamma   90.00
#
_symmetry.space_group_name_H-M   'P 1'
#
loop_
_entity.id
_entity.type
_entity.pdbx_description
1 polymer ?
#
loop_
_entity_poly.entity_id
_entity_poly.type
_entity_poly.pdbx_seq_one_letter_code
_entity_poly.pdbx_strand_id
1 'polypeptide(L)'
;MGGGVSGAGLGLNERAWRLAEDMMANADALRVAVRTLPGGARVIDAGMDTPGGYGAGLALAGICMGGLGHIDYVPTMVGSDMWSGVRVWTDHPAVSCMASQYAGWAIQVGKYFAMGSGPLRAHARVEKDLFHKLGYTESAQRGVLVLETRAVPTDEVAAWVGQKAGLAPSTITFVAAPTASLAGGVQISARILETGLHKMDTLGFDVNKIVSGIGVAPLPPVAKNDLRAIGRTNDCVLYGGRARYTVQADDAELAEL
;
A
#
# COMPACT_ATOMS: atom_id res chain seq x y z
N MET A 1 16.23 1.56 -26.61
CA MET A 1 16.90 0.38 -26.01
C MET A 1 16.33 0.19 -24.62
N GLY A 2 15.38 -0.73 -24.48
CA GLY A 2 14.74 -1.03 -23.21
C GLY A 2 15.75 -1.73 -22.30
N GLY A 3 16.24 -1.01 -21.30
CA GLY A 3 17.01 -1.58 -20.20
C GLY A 3 16.08 -2.42 -19.34
N GLY A 4 15.74 -3.62 -19.79
CA GLY A 4 15.13 -4.63 -18.94
C GLY A 4 16.09 -4.91 -17.80
N VAL A 5 15.72 -4.49 -16.59
CA VAL A 5 16.47 -4.83 -15.38
C VAL A 5 16.40 -6.35 -15.24
N SER A 6 17.51 -7.01 -15.51
CA SER A 6 17.67 -8.45 -15.41
C SER A 6 17.74 -8.89 -13.93
N GLY A 7 16.89 -9.85 -13.55
CA GLY A 7 17.35 -11.05 -12.84
C GLY A 7 17.08 -11.21 -11.34
N ALA A 8 16.80 -10.16 -10.57
CA ALA A 8 16.47 -10.30 -9.15
C ALA A 8 15.35 -9.33 -8.73
N GLY A 9 14.34 -9.83 -8.02
CA GLY A 9 13.29 -9.00 -7.45
C GLY A 9 13.87 -7.91 -6.54
N LEU A 10 13.19 -6.76 -6.43
CA LEU A 10 13.64 -5.60 -5.65
C LEU A 10 13.59 -5.83 -4.12
N GLY A 11 13.17 -7.03 -3.69
CA GLY A 11 13.11 -7.44 -2.29
C GLY A 11 12.03 -6.71 -1.52
N LEU A 12 10.87 -6.46 -2.14
CA LEU A 12 9.77 -5.69 -1.56
C LEU A 12 9.32 -6.27 -0.22
N ASN A 13 9.20 -7.59 -0.13
CA ASN A 13 8.78 -8.26 1.11
C ASN A 13 9.84 -8.13 2.21
N GLU A 14 11.12 -8.27 1.89
CA GLU A 14 12.22 -8.14 2.85
C GLU A 14 12.33 -6.69 3.37
N ARG A 15 12.18 -5.69 2.48
CA ARG A 15 12.16 -4.27 2.85
C ARG A 15 10.98 -3.94 3.75
N ALA A 16 9.78 -4.36 3.36
CA ALA A 16 8.58 -4.15 4.17
C ALA A 16 8.62 -4.92 5.50
N TRP A 17 9.25 -6.10 5.53
CA TRP A 17 9.45 -6.86 6.76
C TRP A 17 10.29 -6.07 7.76
N ARG A 18 11.38 -5.42 7.32
CA ARG A 18 12.18 -4.54 8.19
C ARG A 18 11.38 -3.36 8.74
N LEU A 19 10.57 -2.72 7.90
CA LEU A 19 9.66 -1.66 8.36
C LEU A 19 8.64 -2.18 9.39
N ALA A 20 8.14 -3.40 9.22
CA ALA A 20 7.26 -4.03 10.19
C ALA A 20 7.99 -4.38 11.51
N GLU A 21 9.25 -4.85 11.45
CA GLU A 21 10.07 -5.03 12.65
C GLU A 21 10.29 -3.71 13.39
N ASP A 22 10.59 -2.63 12.66
CA ASP A 22 10.74 -1.30 13.25
C ASP A 22 9.43 -0.83 13.92
N MET A 23 8.29 -1.10 13.30
CA MET A 23 6.98 -0.84 13.93
C MET A 23 6.80 -1.63 15.22
N MET A 24 7.16 -2.91 15.23
CA MET A 24 7.06 -3.77 16.41
C MET A 24 8.00 -3.33 17.53
N ALA A 25 9.24 -2.97 17.19
CA ALA A 25 10.24 -2.49 18.15
C ALA A 25 9.86 -1.14 18.78
N ASN A 26 9.09 -0.31 18.07
CA ASN A 26 8.65 1.01 18.51
C ASN A 26 7.13 1.06 18.82
N ALA A 27 6.55 -0.07 19.22
CA ALA A 27 5.10 -0.23 19.32
C ALA A 27 4.41 0.85 20.16
N ASP A 28 4.95 1.15 21.35
CA ASP A 28 4.40 2.16 22.26
C ASP A 28 4.47 3.58 21.67
N ALA A 29 5.60 3.94 21.07
CA ALA A 29 5.80 5.26 20.46
C ALA A 29 4.88 5.48 19.25
N LEU A 30 4.62 4.41 18.49
CA LEU A 30 3.72 4.42 17.35
C LEU A 30 2.26 4.20 17.74
N ARG A 31 1.99 3.86 19.01
CA ARG A 31 0.69 3.50 19.57
C ARG A 31 0.01 2.38 18.77
N VAL A 32 0.79 1.34 18.45
CA VAL A 32 0.33 0.13 17.78
C VAL A 32 0.42 -1.07 18.74
N ALA A 33 -0.32 -2.13 18.45
CA ALA A 33 -0.27 -3.36 19.22
C ALA A 33 0.19 -4.52 18.35
N VAL A 34 1.03 -5.39 18.90
CA VAL A 34 1.55 -6.56 18.22
C VAL A 34 0.96 -7.81 18.86
N ARG A 35 0.42 -8.70 18.05
CA ARG A 35 -0.05 -10.02 18.50
C ARG A 35 0.41 -11.11 17.55
N THR A 36 0.70 -12.28 18.10
CA THR A 36 1.02 -13.48 17.33
C THR A 36 -0.16 -14.41 17.41
N LEU A 37 -0.69 -14.82 16.27
CA LEU A 37 -1.77 -15.81 16.18
C LEU A 37 -1.23 -17.20 16.55
N PRO A 38 -2.08 -18.12 17.04
CA PRO A 38 -1.69 -19.50 17.33
C PRO A 38 -0.89 -20.22 16.22
N GLY A 39 -1.20 -19.97 14.95
CA GLY A 39 -0.50 -20.48 13.77
C GLY A 39 0.83 -19.79 13.45
N GLY A 40 1.25 -18.82 14.28
CA GLY A 40 2.52 -18.11 14.21
C GLY A 40 2.51 -16.82 13.38
N ALA A 41 1.45 -16.54 12.62
CA ALA A 41 1.35 -15.29 11.88
C ALA A 41 1.31 -14.10 12.84
N ARG A 42 1.96 -13.00 12.47
CA ARG A 42 2.03 -11.79 13.29
C ARG A 42 1.01 -10.77 12.79
N VAL A 43 0.42 -10.01 13.70
CA VAL A 43 -0.53 -8.95 13.39
C VAL A 43 -0.10 -7.68 14.12
N ILE A 44 0.16 -6.64 13.36
CA ILE A 44 0.38 -5.28 13.85
C ILE A 44 -0.94 -4.52 13.67
N ASP A 45 -1.59 -4.22 14.78
CA ASP A 45 -2.78 -3.39 14.85
C ASP A 45 -2.36 -1.92 14.94
N ALA A 46 -2.67 -1.15 13.89
CA ALA A 46 -2.36 0.26 13.76
C ALA A 46 -3.62 1.17 13.77
N GLY A 47 -4.77 0.66 14.22
CA GLY A 47 -5.99 1.47 14.30
C GLY A 47 -7.30 0.75 14.61
N MET A 48 -7.28 -0.56 14.88
CA MET A 48 -8.47 -1.37 15.21
C MET A 48 -8.83 -1.19 16.68
N ASP A 49 -7.99 -1.72 17.58
CA ASP A 49 -8.11 -1.58 19.04
C ASP A 49 -7.12 -0.54 19.59
N THR A 50 -6.30 0.05 18.72
CA THR A 50 -5.24 1.00 19.07
C THR A 50 -5.48 2.37 18.44
N PRO A 51 -4.93 3.46 19.01
CA PRO A 51 -5.01 4.77 18.37
C PRO A 51 -4.24 4.88 17.05
N GLY A 52 -3.15 4.11 16.90
CA GLY A 52 -2.18 4.31 15.83
C GLY A 52 -1.65 5.75 15.83
N GLY A 53 -1.46 6.34 14.65
CA GLY A 53 -1.10 7.76 14.54
C GLY A 53 -0.40 8.07 13.23
N TYR A 54 0.18 9.26 13.14
CA TYR A 54 0.94 9.69 11.97
C TYR A 54 2.16 8.80 11.73
N GLY A 55 2.99 8.54 12.75
CA GLY A 55 4.13 7.61 12.61
C GLY A 55 3.72 6.22 12.12
N ALA A 56 2.64 5.65 12.69
CA ALA A 56 2.10 4.36 12.26
C ALA A 56 1.56 4.42 10.81
N GLY A 57 0.88 5.50 10.43
CA GLY A 57 0.39 5.71 9.07
C GLY A 57 1.50 5.85 8.03
N LEU A 58 2.62 6.52 8.39
CA LEU A 58 3.79 6.64 7.53
C LEU A 58 4.44 5.28 7.28
N ALA A 59 4.63 4.50 8.35
CA ALA A 59 5.15 3.14 8.25
C ALA A 59 4.22 2.24 7.43
N LEU A 60 2.90 2.33 7.66
CA LEU A 60 1.89 1.59 6.89
C LEU A 60 1.96 1.92 5.39
N ALA A 61 2.07 3.21 5.04
CA ALA A 61 2.22 3.64 3.65
C ALA A 61 3.53 3.14 3.03
N GLY A 62 4.65 3.22 3.75
CA GLY A 62 5.94 2.69 3.30
C GLY A 62 5.92 1.18 3.07
N ILE A 63 5.25 0.43 3.95
CA ILE A 63 5.02 -1.02 3.81
C ILE A 63 4.14 -1.31 2.59
N CYS A 64 3.04 -0.57 2.40
CA CYS A 64 2.22 -0.71 1.18
C CYS A 64 3.07 -0.51 -0.07
N MET A 65 3.98 0.46 -0.08
CA MET A 65 4.88 0.75 -1.19
C MET A 65 6.09 -0.19 -1.31
N GLY A 66 6.14 -1.27 -0.51
CA GLY A 66 7.21 -2.27 -0.56
C GLY A 66 8.59 -1.75 -0.15
N GLY A 67 8.63 -0.65 0.62
CA GLY A 67 9.87 0.03 1.02
C GLY A 67 10.63 0.69 -0.13
N LEU A 68 9.98 0.93 -1.27
CA LEU A 68 10.51 1.70 -2.41
C LEU A 68 9.85 3.09 -2.56
N GLY A 69 8.89 3.40 -1.70
CA GLY A 69 8.24 4.69 -1.63
C GLY A 69 8.82 5.55 -0.51
N HIS A 70 8.92 6.84 -0.78
CA HIS A 70 9.31 7.85 0.20
C HIS A 70 8.11 8.72 0.51
N ILE A 71 7.75 8.83 1.79
CA ILE A 71 6.61 9.60 2.25
C ILE A 71 7.06 10.60 3.31
N ASP A 72 6.67 11.87 3.15
CA ASP A 72 6.89 12.94 4.13
C ASP A 72 5.57 13.66 4.44
N TYR A 73 5.44 14.18 5.65
CA TYR A 73 4.38 15.15 5.94
C TYR A 73 4.77 16.54 5.44
N VAL A 74 3.86 17.17 4.71
CA VAL A 74 4.08 18.50 4.12
C VAL A 74 2.82 19.35 4.22
N PRO A 75 2.95 20.69 4.26
CA PRO A 75 1.82 21.55 3.95
C PRO A 75 1.39 21.37 2.48
N THR A 76 0.09 21.42 2.22
CA THR A 76 -0.49 21.43 0.86
C THR A 76 -1.68 22.37 0.78
N MET A 77 -1.90 22.97 -0.39
CA MET A 77 -3.03 23.87 -0.63
C MET A 77 -4.27 23.07 -1.05
N VAL A 78 -5.41 23.38 -0.46
CA VAL A 78 -6.74 22.98 -0.94
C VAL A 78 -7.53 24.26 -1.15
N GLY A 79 -7.73 24.66 -2.40
CA GLY A 79 -8.20 26.00 -2.72
C GLY A 79 -7.24 27.08 -2.21
N SER A 80 -7.75 28.02 -1.40
CA SER A 80 -6.95 29.06 -0.74
C SER A 80 -6.41 28.66 0.64
N ASP A 81 -6.80 27.49 1.15
CA ASP A 81 -6.48 27.09 2.52
C ASP A 81 -5.25 26.20 2.58
N MET A 82 -4.42 26.40 3.60
CA MET A 82 -3.26 25.55 3.88
C MET A 82 -3.67 24.37 4.76
N TRP A 83 -3.47 23.16 4.25
CA TRP A 83 -3.79 21.89 4.90
C TRP A 83 -2.51 21.11 5.19
N SER A 84 -2.58 20.16 6.12
CA SER A 84 -1.57 19.11 6.24
C SER A 84 -1.81 18.04 5.18
N GLY A 85 -0.74 17.55 4.58
CA GLY A 85 -0.77 16.52 3.54
C GLY A 85 0.43 15.58 3.64
N VAL A 86 0.48 14.65 2.70
CA VAL A 86 1.62 13.77 2.47
C VAL A 86 2.20 14.04 1.09
N ARG A 87 3.52 14.11 1.01
CA ARG A 87 4.27 14.05 -0.25
C ARG A 87 4.79 12.64 -0.41
N VAL A 88 4.57 12.05 -1.58
CA VAL A 88 4.94 10.69 -1.92
C VAL A 88 5.79 10.71 -3.18
N TRP A 89 6.90 9.99 -3.21
CA TRP A 89 7.67 9.79 -4.44
C TRP A 89 8.35 8.41 -4.49
N THR A 90 8.64 7.95 -5.71
CA THR A 90 9.36 6.70 -5.97
C THR A 90 9.97 6.72 -7.38
N ASP A 91 11.14 6.08 -7.52
CA ASP A 91 11.79 5.77 -8.80
C ASP A 91 11.45 4.36 -9.31
N HIS A 92 10.45 3.70 -8.70
CA HIS A 92 9.92 2.43 -9.16
C HIS A 92 8.38 2.45 -9.20
N PRO A 93 7.72 3.37 -9.93
CA PRO A 93 6.27 3.58 -9.80
C PRO A 93 5.44 2.32 -10.10
N ALA A 94 5.68 1.64 -11.22
CA ALA A 94 4.94 0.43 -11.57
C ALA A 94 5.04 -0.66 -10.50
N VAL A 95 6.24 -0.89 -9.95
CA VAL A 95 6.47 -1.92 -8.94
C VAL A 95 5.96 -1.48 -7.57
N SER A 96 6.36 -0.30 -7.10
CA SER A 96 6.02 0.21 -5.77
C SER A 96 4.52 0.47 -5.63
N CYS A 97 3.89 1.05 -6.66
CA CYS A 97 2.47 1.38 -6.63
C CYS A 97 1.60 0.20 -7.08
N MET A 98 1.85 -0.42 -8.24
CA MET A 98 0.91 -1.44 -8.77
C MET A 98 1.19 -2.86 -8.27
N ALA A 99 2.45 -3.29 -8.24
CA ALA A 99 2.81 -4.63 -7.75
C ALA A 99 2.72 -4.75 -6.20
N SER A 100 2.78 -3.64 -5.47
CA SER A 100 2.73 -3.60 -4.01
C SER A 100 1.55 -2.78 -3.49
N GLN A 101 1.58 -1.44 -3.59
CA GLN A 101 0.64 -0.55 -2.88
C GLN A 101 -0.83 -0.80 -3.24
N TYR A 102 -1.15 -1.06 -4.50
CA TYR A 102 -2.50 -1.25 -5.00
C TYR A 102 -3.27 -2.29 -4.17
N ALA A 103 -4.49 -1.94 -3.79
CA ALA A 103 -5.38 -2.78 -3.01
C ALA A 103 -6.09 -3.81 -3.91
N GLY A 104 -5.32 -4.67 -4.60
CA GLY A 104 -5.83 -5.59 -5.61
C GLY A 104 -6.30 -6.95 -5.08
N TRP A 105 -5.91 -7.32 -3.86
CA TRP A 105 -6.17 -8.66 -3.34
C TRP A 105 -7.33 -8.66 -2.34
N ALA A 106 -8.51 -9.10 -2.78
CA ALA A 106 -9.63 -9.35 -1.88
C ALA A 106 -9.36 -10.57 -0.97
N ILE A 107 -9.29 -10.34 0.35
CA ILE A 107 -9.13 -11.40 1.34
C ILE A 107 -10.49 -11.77 1.89
N GLN A 108 -11.05 -12.88 1.41
CA GLN A 108 -12.39 -13.34 1.76
C GLN A 108 -12.36 -14.78 2.30
N VAL A 109 -12.57 -14.91 3.61
CA VAL A 109 -12.51 -16.18 4.33
C VAL A 109 -13.65 -16.24 5.33
N GLY A 110 -14.65 -17.10 5.07
CA GLY A 110 -15.87 -17.14 5.86
C GLY A 110 -16.58 -15.78 5.90
N LYS A 111 -16.69 -15.18 7.09
CA LYS A 111 -17.25 -13.83 7.30
C LYS A 111 -16.20 -12.72 7.27
N TYR A 112 -14.92 -13.06 7.20
CA TYR A 112 -13.84 -12.10 7.15
C TYR A 112 -13.72 -11.51 5.75
N PHE A 113 -13.66 -10.18 5.66
CA PHE A 113 -13.39 -9.45 4.43
C PHE A 113 -12.42 -8.30 4.71
N ALA A 114 -11.40 -8.18 3.88
CA ALA A 114 -10.49 -7.04 3.87
C ALA A 114 -9.90 -6.85 2.48
N MET A 115 -9.59 -5.60 2.12
CA MET A 115 -8.76 -5.32 0.95
C MET A 115 -7.28 -5.43 1.33
N GLY A 116 -6.58 -6.31 0.62
CA GLY A 116 -5.16 -6.59 0.79
C GLY A 116 -4.30 -5.71 -0.12
N SER A 117 -3.35 -5.00 0.47
CA SER A 117 -2.30 -4.22 -0.18
C SER A 117 -0.91 -4.71 0.26
N GLY A 118 0.14 -4.25 -0.40
CA GLY A 118 1.51 -4.50 0.01
C GLY A 118 2.18 -5.68 -0.71
N PRO A 119 3.44 -5.95 -0.36
CA PRO A 119 4.37 -6.65 -1.22
C PRO A 119 4.16 -8.16 -1.30
N LEU A 120 3.40 -8.75 -0.38
CA LEU A 120 3.03 -10.17 -0.50
C LEU A 120 2.25 -10.45 -1.79
N ARG A 121 1.56 -9.44 -2.35
CA ARG A 121 0.91 -9.53 -3.66
C ARG A 121 1.91 -9.88 -4.77
N ALA A 122 3.10 -9.27 -4.78
CA ALA A 122 4.13 -9.53 -5.78
C ALA A 122 4.74 -10.95 -5.70
N HIS A 123 4.64 -11.58 -4.53
CA HIS A 123 5.02 -12.97 -4.34
C HIS A 123 3.90 -13.94 -4.73
N ALA A 124 2.68 -13.73 -4.20
CA ALA A 124 1.54 -14.61 -4.41
C ALA A 124 0.95 -14.52 -5.84
N ARG A 125 0.98 -13.32 -6.43
CA ARG A 125 0.51 -13.00 -7.79
C ARG A 125 -0.87 -13.55 -8.10
N VAL A 126 -1.82 -13.31 -7.20
CA VAL A 126 -3.22 -13.75 -7.36
C VAL A 126 -3.88 -13.00 -8.53
N GLU A 127 -3.53 -11.73 -8.72
CA GLU A 127 -3.99 -10.86 -9.81
C GLU A 127 -3.17 -11.10 -11.11
N LYS A 128 -3.37 -12.26 -11.74
CA LYS A 128 -2.56 -12.75 -12.87
C LYS A 128 -2.38 -11.73 -14.00
N ASP A 129 -3.45 -11.07 -14.43
CA ASP A 129 -3.42 -10.14 -15.55
C ASP A 129 -2.56 -8.91 -15.24
N LEU A 130 -2.69 -8.37 -14.03
CA LEU A 130 -1.87 -7.24 -13.56
C LEU A 130 -0.39 -7.63 -13.54
N PHE A 131 -0.04 -8.76 -12.92
CA PHE A 131 1.36 -9.19 -12.83
C PHE A 131 1.97 -9.58 -14.18
N HIS A 132 1.16 -10.09 -15.11
CA HIS A 132 1.58 -10.31 -16.49
C HIS A 132 1.92 -8.99 -17.19
N LYS A 133 1.05 -7.98 -17.11
CA LYS A 133 1.29 -6.63 -17.67
C LYS A 133 2.53 -5.96 -17.07
N LEU A 134 2.72 -6.06 -15.76
CA LEU A 134 3.87 -5.46 -15.07
C LEU A 134 5.19 -6.18 -15.36
N GLY A 135 5.16 -7.43 -15.82
CA GLY A 135 6.37 -8.24 -16.01
C GLY A 135 7.21 -8.43 -14.75
N TYR A 136 6.65 -8.14 -13.56
CA TYR A 136 7.36 -8.15 -12.29
C TYR A 136 7.05 -9.42 -11.49
N THR A 137 8.09 -10.05 -10.94
CA THR A 137 7.94 -11.20 -10.05
C THR A 137 8.92 -11.10 -8.89
N GLU A 138 8.52 -11.65 -7.74
CA GLU A 138 9.37 -11.78 -6.57
C GLU A 138 9.17 -13.14 -5.89
N SER A 139 10.25 -13.68 -5.34
CA SER A 139 10.22 -14.82 -4.43
C SER A 139 10.68 -14.35 -3.06
N ALA A 140 9.86 -14.57 -2.03
CA ALA A 140 10.13 -14.13 -0.69
C ALA A 140 10.08 -15.33 0.26
N GLN A 141 10.90 -15.30 1.31
CA GLN A 141 10.84 -16.31 2.39
C GLN A 141 9.84 -15.93 3.48
N ARG A 142 9.43 -14.66 3.51
CA ARG A 142 8.50 -14.06 4.47
C ARG A 142 7.62 -13.06 3.73
N GLY A 143 6.37 -12.93 4.16
CA GLY A 143 5.36 -12.10 3.51
C GLY A 143 4.86 -10.97 4.40
N VAL A 144 4.71 -9.77 3.84
CA VAL A 144 4.01 -8.67 4.52
C VAL A 144 2.78 -8.26 3.72
N LEU A 145 1.62 -8.25 4.37
CA LEU A 145 0.35 -7.87 3.78
C LEU A 145 -0.33 -6.81 4.64
N VAL A 146 -0.73 -5.72 4.02
CA VAL A 146 -1.51 -4.65 4.66
C VAL A 146 -2.99 -4.93 4.45
N LEU A 147 -3.78 -4.86 5.52
CA LEU A 147 -5.22 -5.11 5.51
C LEU A 147 -5.97 -3.84 5.91
N GLU A 148 -6.79 -3.33 5.01
CA GLU A 148 -7.75 -2.27 5.36
C GLU A 148 -8.98 -2.90 6.03
N THR A 149 -9.00 -2.89 7.37
CA THR A 149 -10.01 -3.63 8.15
C THR A 149 -10.09 -3.18 9.61
N ARG A 150 -11.26 -3.42 10.20
CA ARG A 150 -11.49 -3.37 11.67
C ARG A 150 -11.37 -4.73 12.34
N ALA A 151 -11.41 -5.80 11.56
CA ALA A 151 -11.42 -7.15 12.09
C ALA A 151 -9.99 -7.70 12.13
N VAL A 152 -9.59 -8.17 13.31
CA VAL A 152 -8.33 -8.89 13.49
C VAL A 152 -8.35 -10.16 12.63
N PRO A 153 -7.36 -10.39 11.75
CA PRO A 153 -7.29 -11.61 10.96
C PRO A 153 -7.13 -12.83 11.88
N THR A 154 -7.81 -13.93 11.54
CA THR A 154 -7.78 -15.19 12.28
C THR A 154 -6.71 -16.13 11.73
N ASP A 155 -6.43 -17.24 12.43
CA ASP A 155 -5.58 -18.31 11.89
C ASP A 155 -6.10 -18.88 10.57
N GLU A 156 -7.42 -18.93 10.38
CA GLU A 156 -8.02 -19.37 9.12
C GLU A 156 -7.67 -18.40 7.98
N VAL A 157 -7.73 -17.09 8.25
CA VAL A 157 -7.28 -16.05 7.29
C VAL A 157 -5.78 -16.20 7.01
N ALA A 158 -4.96 -16.38 8.04
CA ALA A 158 -3.52 -16.55 7.91
C ALA A 158 -3.15 -17.80 7.10
N ALA A 159 -3.80 -18.93 7.37
CA ALA A 159 -3.62 -20.19 6.65
C ALA A 159 -4.05 -20.06 5.18
N TRP A 160 -5.17 -19.40 4.91
CA TRP A 160 -5.65 -19.16 3.55
C TRP A 160 -4.68 -18.27 2.75
N VAL A 161 -4.22 -17.15 3.35
CA VAL A 161 -3.22 -16.28 2.72
C VAL A 161 -1.91 -17.04 2.48
N GLY A 162 -1.45 -17.81 3.47
CA GLY A 162 -0.27 -18.68 3.36
C GLY A 162 -0.38 -19.70 2.23
N GLN A 163 -1.52 -20.38 2.10
CA GLN A 163 -1.76 -21.31 1.00
C GLN A 163 -1.69 -20.63 -0.37
N LYS A 164 -2.30 -19.45 -0.51
CA LYS A 164 -2.28 -18.67 -1.76
C LYS A 164 -0.87 -18.16 -2.09
N ALA A 165 -0.09 -17.80 -1.08
CA ALA A 165 1.27 -17.32 -1.22
C ALA A 165 2.31 -18.45 -1.35
N GLY A 166 1.99 -19.69 -0.95
CA GLY A 166 3.00 -20.74 -0.80
C GLY A 166 3.93 -20.52 0.40
N LEU A 167 3.47 -19.81 1.43
CA LEU A 167 4.22 -19.48 2.64
C LEU A 167 3.57 -20.09 3.88
N ALA A 168 4.39 -20.46 4.86
CA ALA A 168 3.89 -20.88 6.16
C ALA A 168 3.28 -19.66 6.90
N PRO A 169 2.16 -19.81 7.64
CA PRO A 169 1.55 -18.70 8.37
C PRO A 169 2.54 -17.99 9.31
N SER A 170 3.46 -18.72 9.94
CA SER A 170 4.52 -18.18 10.80
C SER A 170 5.52 -17.24 10.11
N THR A 171 5.52 -17.19 8.78
CA THR A 171 6.35 -16.29 7.97
C THR A 171 5.57 -15.08 7.45
N ILE A 172 4.29 -14.95 7.80
CA ILE A 172 3.42 -13.85 7.38
C ILE A 172 3.26 -12.83 8.50
N THR A 173 3.36 -11.56 8.13
CA THR A 173 3.03 -10.41 8.98
C THR A 173 1.91 -9.61 8.35
N PHE A 174 0.79 -9.49 9.06
CA PHE A 174 -0.30 -8.59 8.73
C PHE A 174 -0.09 -7.25 9.41
N VAL A 175 -0.31 -6.16 8.69
CA VAL A 175 -0.39 -4.81 9.27
C VAL A 175 -1.77 -4.26 8.95
N ALA A 176 -2.57 -3.96 9.97
CA ALA A 176 -3.99 -3.70 9.81
C ALA A 176 -4.38 -2.34 10.38
N ALA A 177 -5.16 -1.58 9.61
CA ALA A 177 -5.79 -0.36 10.06
C ALA A 177 -7.13 -0.17 9.33
N PRO A 178 -8.18 0.30 10.02
CA PRO A 178 -9.45 0.58 9.37
C PRO A 178 -9.42 1.94 8.66
N THR A 179 -10.28 2.12 7.67
CA THR A 179 -10.40 3.35 6.89
C THR A 179 -10.64 4.57 7.79
N ALA A 180 -11.52 4.45 8.80
CA ALA A 180 -11.79 5.46 9.80
C ALA A 180 -10.78 5.43 10.97
N SER A 181 -9.49 5.60 10.66
CA SER A 181 -8.41 5.75 11.63
C SER A 181 -7.37 6.75 11.14
N LEU A 182 -6.49 7.22 12.03
CA LEU A 182 -5.38 8.10 11.63
C LEU A 182 -4.44 7.40 10.64
N ALA A 183 -4.04 6.17 10.93
CA ALA A 183 -3.14 5.40 10.05
C ALA A 183 -3.81 5.08 8.71
N GLY A 184 -5.10 4.73 8.72
CA GLY A 184 -5.92 4.52 7.52
C GLY A 184 -5.99 5.78 6.64
N GLY A 185 -6.26 6.94 7.24
CA GLY A 185 -6.30 8.21 6.51
C GLY A 185 -4.96 8.55 5.83
N VAL A 186 -3.85 8.37 6.55
CA VAL A 186 -2.49 8.61 6.01
C VAL A 186 -2.18 7.66 4.85
N GLN A 187 -2.40 6.34 5.02
CA GLN A 187 -2.05 5.39 3.97
C GLN A 187 -2.86 5.61 2.69
N ILE A 188 -4.13 5.99 2.80
CA ILE A 188 -4.99 6.23 1.63
C ILE A 188 -4.55 7.50 0.91
N SER A 189 -4.29 8.60 1.63
CA SER A 189 -3.72 9.81 1.01
C SER A 189 -2.37 9.53 0.35
N ALA A 190 -1.57 8.61 0.89
CA ALA A 190 -0.29 8.21 0.32
C ALA A 190 -0.42 7.39 -1.00
N ARG A 191 -1.63 7.05 -1.43
CA ARG A 191 -1.90 6.40 -2.72
C ARG A 191 -1.98 7.36 -3.91
N ILE A 192 -1.63 8.63 -3.72
CA ILE A 192 -1.72 9.67 -4.76
C ILE A 192 -1.05 9.30 -6.09
N LEU A 193 0.06 8.56 -6.05
CA LEU A 193 0.69 8.02 -7.27
C LEU A 193 -0.08 6.80 -7.79
N GLU A 194 -0.37 5.83 -6.91
CA GLU A 194 -1.07 4.59 -7.27
C GLU A 194 -2.40 4.84 -7.99
N THR A 195 -3.21 5.81 -7.56
CA THR A 195 -4.48 6.11 -8.22
C THR A 195 -4.31 6.59 -9.66
N GLY A 196 -3.25 7.36 -9.93
CA GLY A 196 -2.93 7.79 -11.30
C GLY A 196 -2.41 6.62 -12.14
N LEU A 197 -1.48 5.82 -11.60
CA LEU A 197 -1.00 4.61 -12.30
C LEU A 197 -2.13 3.63 -12.62
N HIS A 198 -3.01 3.36 -11.67
CA HIS A 198 -4.16 2.48 -11.88
C HIS A 198 -5.10 3.04 -12.97
N LYS A 199 -5.33 4.35 -12.99
CA LYS A 199 -6.11 4.98 -14.06
C LYS A 199 -5.42 4.86 -15.42
N MET A 200 -4.11 5.09 -15.50
CA MET A 200 -3.32 4.92 -16.72
C MET A 200 -3.40 3.47 -17.25
N ASP A 201 -3.22 2.45 -16.40
CA ASP A 201 -3.39 1.04 -16.79
C ASP A 201 -4.82 0.73 -17.27
N THR A 202 -5.83 1.30 -16.60
CA THR A 202 -7.25 1.14 -16.99
C THR A 202 -7.53 1.73 -18.38
N LEU A 203 -6.83 2.82 -18.74
CA LEU A 203 -6.91 3.44 -20.07
C LEU A 203 -6.05 2.70 -21.12
N GLY A 204 -5.28 1.68 -20.72
CA GLY A 204 -4.44 0.89 -21.62
C GLY A 204 -3.01 1.42 -21.78
N PHE A 205 -2.61 2.45 -21.04
CA PHE A 205 -1.23 2.93 -21.05
C PHE A 205 -0.31 1.96 -20.32
N ASP A 206 0.84 1.65 -20.93
CA ASP A 206 1.86 0.80 -20.31
C ASP A 206 2.56 1.55 -19.16
N VAL A 207 2.13 1.28 -17.94
CA VAL A 207 2.68 1.88 -16.72
C VAL A 207 4.17 1.55 -16.48
N ASN A 208 4.73 0.55 -17.16
CA ASN A 208 6.18 0.28 -17.11
C ASN A 208 7.02 1.38 -17.78
N LYS A 209 6.39 2.23 -18.61
CA LYS A 209 7.03 3.42 -19.21
C LYS A 209 7.20 4.57 -18.22
N ILE A 210 6.61 4.49 -17.03
CA ILE A 210 6.74 5.52 -16.00
C ILE A 210 8.06 5.29 -15.24
N VAL A 211 8.99 6.23 -15.39
CA VAL A 211 10.33 6.19 -14.80
C VAL A 211 10.29 6.55 -13.32
N SER A 212 9.67 7.68 -12.99
CA SER A 212 9.57 8.19 -11.61
C SER A 212 8.24 8.90 -11.42
N GLY A 213 7.79 8.97 -10.17
CA GLY A 213 6.57 9.70 -9.80
C GLY A 213 6.75 10.49 -8.51
N ILE A 214 6.16 11.68 -8.45
CA ILE A 214 6.06 12.48 -7.23
C ILE A 214 4.67 13.10 -7.12
N GLY A 215 4.05 13.01 -5.94
CA GLY A 215 2.71 13.52 -5.71
C GLY A 215 2.53 14.08 -4.30
N VAL A 216 1.47 14.86 -4.13
CA VAL A 216 1.03 15.40 -2.85
C VAL A 216 -0.48 15.25 -2.73
N ALA A 217 -0.96 14.84 -1.56
CA ALA A 217 -2.39 14.82 -1.25
C ALA A 217 -2.64 15.30 0.19
N PRO A 218 -3.74 16.03 0.45
CA PRO A 218 -4.14 16.41 1.81
C PRO A 218 -4.48 15.19 2.66
N LEU A 219 -4.40 15.36 3.97
CA LEU A 219 -4.85 14.37 4.93
C LEU A 219 -6.33 14.58 5.28
N PRO A 220 -7.15 13.51 5.30
CA PRO A 220 -8.55 13.61 5.68
C PRO A 220 -8.70 13.75 7.20
N PRO A 221 -9.73 14.47 7.69
CA PRO A 221 -10.16 14.33 9.08
C PRO A 221 -10.74 12.92 9.29
N VAL A 222 -10.36 12.28 10.39
CA VAL A 222 -10.87 10.94 10.75
C VAL A 222 -12.40 10.97 10.80
N ALA A 223 -13.03 10.06 10.07
CA ALA A 223 -14.49 9.97 10.02
C ALA A 223 -15.05 9.20 11.22
N LYS A 224 -16.37 9.30 11.43
CA LYS A 224 -17.08 8.57 12.48
C LYS A 224 -17.14 7.06 12.24
N ASN A 225 -17.10 6.62 10.99
CA ASN A 225 -17.18 5.22 10.59
C ASN A 225 -16.53 5.01 9.22
N ASP A 226 -16.23 3.75 8.87
CA ASP A 226 -15.47 3.43 7.67
C ASP A 226 -16.20 3.82 6.38
N LEU A 227 -17.53 3.65 6.32
CA LEU A 227 -18.33 4.04 5.16
C LEU A 227 -18.16 5.54 4.82
N ARG A 228 -18.16 6.41 5.83
CA ARG A 228 -17.89 7.85 5.64
C ARG A 228 -16.41 8.15 5.40
N ALA A 229 -15.52 7.35 5.99
CA ALA A 229 -14.09 7.51 5.79
C ALA A 229 -13.71 7.28 4.33
N ILE A 230 -14.24 6.23 3.70
CA ILE A 230 -14.00 5.89 2.28
C ILE A 230 -14.19 7.11 1.38
N GLY A 231 -15.32 7.82 1.54
CA GLY A 231 -15.58 9.06 0.79
C GLY A 231 -14.50 10.12 1.05
N ARG A 232 -14.29 10.49 2.32
CA ARG A 232 -13.34 11.56 2.68
C ARG A 232 -11.90 11.29 2.25
N THR A 233 -11.44 10.05 2.43
CA THR A 233 -10.08 9.65 2.10
C THR A 233 -9.86 9.66 0.60
N ASN A 234 -10.84 9.16 -0.17
CA ASN A 234 -10.78 9.21 -1.63
C ASN A 234 -10.90 10.64 -2.16
N ASP A 235 -11.76 11.47 -1.58
CA ASP A 235 -11.92 12.87 -1.95
C ASP A 235 -10.61 13.67 -1.79
N CYS A 236 -9.82 13.36 -0.76
CA CYS A 236 -8.50 13.97 -0.58
C CYS A 236 -7.57 13.72 -1.76
N VAL A 237 -7.61 12.50 -2.33
CA VAL A 237 -6.80 12.14 -3.51
C VAL A 237 -7.42 12.70 -4.80
N LEU A 238 -8.74 12.54 -4.98
CA LEU A 238 -9.45 12.91 -6.21
C LEU A 238 -9.52 14.42 -6.43
N TYR A 239 -9.75 15.20 -5.38
CA TYR A 239 -9.99 16.63 -5.49
C TYR A 239 -8.85 17.49 -4.92
N GLY A 240 -8.06 16.95 -3.99
CA GLY A 240 -6.93 17.64 -3.38
C GLY A 240 -5.55 17.15 -3.83
N GLY A 241 -5.51 16.03 -4.54
CA GLY A 241 -4.30 15.37 -4.97
C GLY A 241 -3.68 16.00 -6.21
N ARG A 242 -2.34 16.03 -6.26
CA ARG A 242 -1.57 16.38 -7.45
C ARG A 242 -0.45 15.38 -7.62
N ALA A 243 -0.33 14.78 -8.80
CA ALA A 243 0.73 13.85 -9.14
C ALA A 243 1.46 14.32 -10.41
N ARG A 244 2.76 14.05 -10.48
CA ARG A 244 3.60 14.25 -11.65
C ARG A 244 4.34 12.96 -11.94
N TYR A 245 4.35 12.57 -13.20
CA TYR A 245 5.00 11.36 -13.69
C TYR A 245 6.05 11.74 -14.71
N THR A 246 7.26 11.20 -14.55
CA THR A 246 8.29 11.23 -15.58
C THR A 246 8.14 9.96 -16.39
N VAL A 247 7.90 10.10 -17.69
CA VAL A 247 7.49 9.00 -18.57
C VAL A 247 8.41 8.90 -19.78
N GLN A 248 8.61 7.68 -20.25
CA GLN A 248 9.28 7.37 -21.52
C GLN A 248 8.24 6.90 -22.53
N ALA A 249 7.54 7.86 -23.13
CA ALA A 249 6.53 7.65 -24.17
C ALA A 249 6.61 8.80 -25.18
N ASP A 250 6.09 8.59 -26.39
CA ASP A 250 5.97 9.66 -27.38
C ASP A 250 4.71 10.51 -27.15
N ASP A 251 4.64 11.68 -27.79
CA ASP A 251 3.52 12.60 -27.63
C ASP A 251 2.17 12.03 -28.10
N ALA A 252 2.18 11.07 -29.05
CA ALA A 252 0.96 10.47 -29.56
C ALA A 252 0.35 9.52 -28.53
N GLU A 253 1.17 8.69 -27.86
CA GLU A 253 0.75 7.85 -26.76
C GLU A 253 0.21 8.67 -25.57
N LEU A 254 0.83 9.83 -25.29
CA LEU A 254 0.43 10.71 -24.18
C LEU A 254 -0.83 11.52 -24.48
N ALA A 255 -1.18 11.76 -25.75
CA ALA A 255 -2.37 12.51 -26.11
C ALA A 255 -3.68 11.77 -25.81
N GLU A 256 -3.64 10.44 -25.65
CA GLU A 256 -4.81 9.60 -25.35
C GLU A 256 -5.08 9.41 -23.84
N LEU A 257 -4.18 9.92 -22.99
CA LEU A 257 -4.17 9.81 -21.53
C LEU A 257 -4.94 10.95 -20.83
#